data_AF-A0A9X9Q2X6-F1
#
_entry.id   AF-A0A9X9Q2X6-F1
#
_cell.length_a   1.000
_cell.length_b   1.000
_cell.length_c   1.000
_cell.angle_alpha   90.00
_cell.angle_beta   90.00
_cell.angle_gamma   90.00
#
_symmetry.space_group_name_H-M   'P 1'
#
loop_
_entity.id
_entity.type
_entity.pdbx_description
1 polymer ?
#
loop_
_entity_poly.entity_id
_entity_poly.type
_entity_poly.pdbx_seq_one_letter_code
_entity_poly.pdbx_strand_id
1 'polypeptide(L)'
;GLTTIIGTSTSLIFLEHFNNQYPAAEVVNFGTWFLFSFPISLIMLVVSWFWMHWLFLGCNFRETCSLSKKKKTKREEVSEKRIQEEYEKLGAISYPEMVTGFFFILMTVLWFTREPGFVPGWDSFFEKKGYRTDATVSVFLGFLLFLIPAKKPCFGKKSDGQNEEPSLGTEPIITWKDFQKTMPWEIVILVGGGYALASGSKSSGLSTWIGHQMLSLSGLPPWAVTLLACILVSIVTEFVSNPATITIFLPILCSLSETLHINPLYTLIPVTMCISFAVMLPVGNPPNAIVFSYGHCQIKDMVKAGLGVNVIGLVIVMVAINTWGVSLFHLDTFPAWAKVSNITDQA
;
A
#
# COMPACT_ATOMS: atom_id res chain seq x y z
N GLY A 1 4.91 -0.96 -4.30
CA GLY A 1 4.04 -1.15 -3.13
C GLY A 1 3.29 0.11 -2.76
N LEU A 2 3.98 1.22 -2.53
CA LEU A 2 3.39 2.44 -1.94
C LEU A 2 2.35 3.19 -2.78
N THR A 3 2.39 3.04 -4.11
CA THR A 3 1.63 3.85 -5.07
C THR A 3 0.11 3.73 -4.92
N THR A 4 -0.39 2.55 -4.53
CA THR A 4 -1.82 2.25 -4.40
C THR A 4 -2.11 1.72 -3.02
N ILE A 5 -3.31 1.97 -2.49
CA ILE A 5 -3.71 1.52 -1.14
C ILE A 5 -3.51 0.00 -0.96
N ILE A 6 -3.80 -0.79 -2.00
CA ILE A 6 -3.74 -2.26 -1.95
C ILE A 6 -2.32 -2.79 -2.15
N GLY A 7 -1.38 -1.92 -2.52
CA GLY A 7 -0.02 -2.33 -2.84
C GLY A 7 0.84 -2.70 -1.62
N THR A 8 0.44 -2.30 -0.41
CA THR A 8 1.04 -2.76 0.85
C THR A 8 -0.03 -2.98 1.92
N SER A 9 0.19 -3.95 2.79
CA SER A 9 -0.64 -4.21 3.97
C SER A 9 -0.71 -3.02 4.92
N THR A 10 0.37 -2.22 5.02
CA THR A 10 0.42 -0.99 5.84
C THR A 10 -0.59 0.05 5.41
N SER A 11 -0.69 0.30 4.11
CA SER A 11 -1.61 1.30 3.55
C SER A 11 -3.07 0.87 3.73
N LEU A 12 -3.35 -0.42 3.61
CA LEU A 12 -4.66 -1.01 3.93
C LEU A 12 -5.01 -0.85 5.40
N ILE A 13 -4.12 -1.23 6.32
CA ILE A 13 -4.37 -1.12 7.76
C ILE A 13 -4.61 0.33 8.17
N PHE A 14 -3.85 1.27 7.60
CA PHE A 14 -4.07 2.70 7.80
C PHE A 14 -5.47 3.14 7.38
N LEU A 15 -5.88 2.82 6.14
CA LEU A 15 -7.18 3.24 5.63
C LEU A 15 -8.32 2.68 6.50
N GLU A 16 -8.24 1.40 6.85
CA GLU A 16 -9.27 0.71 7.63
C GLU A 16 -9.35 1.30 9.06
N HIS A 17 -8.21 1.55 9.69
CA HIS A 17 -8.16 2.17 11.01
C HIS A 17 -8.67 3.61 11.00
N PHE A 18 -8.27 4.40 9.99
CA PHE A 18 -8.69 5.78 9.85
C PHE A 18 -10.21 5.89 9.66
N ASN A 19 -10.79 5.07 8.76
CA ASN A 19 -12.22 5.07 8.50
C ASN A 19 -13.04 4.63 9.72
N ASN A 20 -12.54 3.69 10.52
CA ASN A 20 -13.23 3.26 11.74
C ASN A 20 -13.14 4.29 12.88
N GLN A 21 -12.00 4.99 13.03
CA GLN A 21 -11.90 6.04 14.04
C GLN A 21 -12.60 7.33 13.65
N TYR A 22 -12.57 7.68 12.36
CA TYR A 22 -13.17 8.90 11.82
C TYR A 22 -14.19 8.57 10.72
N PRO A 23 -15.36 7.98 11.06
CA PRO A 23 -16.35 7.56 10.08
C PRO A 23 -16.97 8.72 9.29
N ALA A 24 -16.88 9.95 9.80
CA ALA A 24 -17.33 11.16 9.12
C ALA A 24 -16.28 11.75 8.14
N ALA A 25 -15.07 11.18 8.09
CA ALA A 25 -13.97 11.68 7.28
C ALA A 25 -13.89 10.98 5.92
N GLU A 26 -14.68 11.44 4.95
CA GLU A 26 -14.64 10.96 3.55
C GLU A 26 -13.49 11.58 2.72
N VAL A 27 -12.30 11.75 3.32
CA VAL A 27 -11.19 12.49 2.68
C VAL A 27 -10.19 11.54 1.99
N VAL A 28 -10.07 10.31 2.49
CA VAL A 28 -9.12 9.32 1.97
C VAL A 28 -9.86 8.25 1.18
N ASN A 29 -9.67 8.24 -0.14
CA ASN A 29 -10.16 7.21 -1.05
C ASN A 29 -9.03 6.69 -1.94
N PHE A 30 -9.29 5.65 -2.74
CA PHE A 30 -8.28 5.08 -3.65
C PHE A 30 -7.64 6.15 -4.55
N GLY A 31 -8.44 7.07 -5.08
CA GLY A 31 -7.98 8.14 -5.98
C GLY A 31 -7.10 9.17 -5.27
N THR A 32 -7.51 9.69 -4.11
CA THR A 32 -6.73 10.69 -3.35
C THR A 32 -5.42 10.09 -2.84
N TRP A 33 -5.44 8.84 -2.36
CA TRP A 33 -4.21 8.14 -1.99
C TRP A 33 -3.27 7.95 -3.17
N PHE A 34 -3.79 7.52 -4.33
CA PHE A 34 -2.98 7.36 -5.53
C PHE A 34 -2.37 8.69 -5.98
N LEU A 35 -3.16 9.76 -6.01
CA LEU A 35 -2.70 11.09 -6.42
C LEU A 35 -1.59 11.61 -5.49
N PHE A 36 -1.68 11.32 -4.19
CA PHE A 36 -0.65 11.66 -3.22
C PHE A 36 0.60 10.78 -3.34
N SER A 37 0.42 9.47 -3.47
CA SER A 37 1.49 8.48 -3.35
C SER A 37 2.25 8.22 -4.65
N PHE A 38 1.61 8.43 -5.80
CA PHE A 38 2.21 8.20 -7.11
C PHE A 38 3.45 9.08 -7.36
N PRO A 39 3.41 10.42 -7.18
CA PRO A 39 4.59 11.26 -7.31
C PRO A 39 5.71 10.84 -6.36
N ILE A 40 5.38 10.52 -5.11
CA ILE A 40 6.34 10.04 -4.10
C ILE A 40 7.03 8.77 -4.59
N SER A 41 6.27 7.80 -5.10
CA SER A 41 6.82 6.53 -5.58
C SER A 41 7.75 6.69 -6.79
N LEU A 42 7.42 7.61 -7.71
CA LEU A 42 8.25 7.91 -8.87
C LEU A 42 9.56 8.59 -8.47
N ILE A 43 9.48 9.61 -7.60
CA ILE A 43 10.66 10.31 -7.08
C ILE A 43 11.54 9.32 -6.29
N MET A 44 10.93 8.51 -5.41
CA MET A 44 11.65 7.49 -4.66
C MET A 44 12.37 6.50 -5.56
N LEU A 45 11.74 6.04 -6.64
CA LEU A 45 12.36 5.11 -7.59
C LEU A 45 13.61 5.73 -8.23
N VAL A 46 13.50 6.97 -8.72
CA VAL A 46 14.61 7.67 -9.39
C VAL A 46 15.74 7.98 -8.41
N VAL A 47 15.41 8.52 -7.23
CA VAL A 47 16.42 8.93 -6.24
C VAL A 47 17.08 7.71 -5.58
N SER A 48 16.32 6.65 -5.31
CA SER A 48 16.89 5.39 -4.77
C SER A 48 17.80 4.71 -5.80
N TRP A 49 17.41 4.75 -7.09
CA TRP A 49 18.28 4.28 -8.16
C TRP A 49 19.59 5.07 -8.22
N PHE A 50 19.52 6.39 -8.16
CA PHE A 50 20.71 7.25 -8.13
C PHE A 50 21.57 6.98 -6.88
N TRP A 51 20.95 6.83 -5.72
CA TRP A 51 21.62 6.51 -4.46
C TRP A 51 22.38 5.18 -4.53
N MET A 52 21.73 4.12 -5.00
CA MET A 52 22.38 2.81 -5.15
C MET A 52 23.50 2.85 -6.20
N HIS A 53 23.29 3.58 -7.31
CA HIS A 53 24.30 3.76 -8.33
C HIS A 53 25.54 4.46 -7.77
N TRP A 54 25.34 5.58 -7.06
CA TRP A 54 26.45 6.29 -6.42
C TRP A 54 27.16 5.41 -5.38
N LEU A 55 26.42 4.69 -4.54
CA LEU A 55 26.99 3.89 -3.45
C LEU A 55 27.87 2.73 -3.95
N PHE A 56 27.44 2.02 -4.99
CA PHE A 56 28.09 0.77 -5.43
C PHE A 56 28.85 0.88 -6.76
N LEU A 57 28.46 1.78 -7.66
CA LEU A 57 29.09 1.96 -8.98
C LEU A 57 29.91 3.26 -9.08
N GLY A 58 29.82 4.13 -8.05
CA GLY A 58 30.53 5.41 -8.00
C GLY A 58 29.94 6.48 -8.94
N CYS A 59 30.66 7.59 -9.15
CA CYS A 59 30.22 8.71 -10.00
C CYS A 59 30.42 8.49 -11.50
N ASN A 60 30.65 7.25 -11.97
CA ASN A 60 30.87 6.93 -13.39
C ASN A 60 29.54 6.88 -14.17
N PHE A 61 28.74 7.95 -14.09
CA PHE A 61 27.49 8.14 -14.85
C PHE A 61 27.68 7.96 -16.36
N ARG A 62 28.88 8.25 -16.86
CA ARG A 62 29.24 8.10 -18.27
C ARG A 62 29.26 6.63 -18.72
N GLU A 63 29.48 5.65 -17.85
CA GLU A 63 29.46 4.24 -18.23
C GLU A 63 28.08 3.58 -18.13
N THR A 64 27.18 4.13 -17.31
CA THR A 64 25.83 3.56 -17.08
C THR A 64 24.74 4.27 -17.88
N CYS A 65 24.85 5.59 -18.10
CA CYS A 65 23.99 6.33 -19.02
C CYS A 65 24.48 6.30 -20.48
N SER A 66 25.68 5.77 -20.74
CA SER A 66 26.13 5.50 -22.10
C SER A 66 25.33 4.34 -22.69
N LEU A 67 24.21 4.68 -23.32
CA LEU A 67 23.53 3.91 -24.37
C LEU A 67 24.44 3.59 -25.57
N SER A 68 25.73 3.99 -25.55
CA SER A 68 26.68 3.64 -26.59
C SER A 68 27.17 2.21 -26.41
N LYS A 69 26.50 1.29 -27.12
CA LYS A 69 26.99 -0.01 -27.62
C LYS A 69 28.23 -0.57 -26.88
N LYS A 70 28.13 -0.87 -25.58
CA LYS A 70 29.10 -1.78 -24.96
C LYS A 70 28.89 -3.15 -25.64
N LYS A 71 29.98 -3.77 -26.08
CA LYS A 71 29.95 -5.13 -26.64
C LYS A 71 29.33 -6.02 -25.56
N LYS A 72 28.12 -6.55 -25.80
CA LYS A 72 27.38 -7.36 -24.83
C LYS A 72 28.32 -8.41 -24.26
N THR A 73 28.37 -8.50 -22.95
CA THR A 73 29.20 -9.49 -22.28
C THR A 73 28.59 -10.86 -22.58
N LYS A 74 29.38 -11.94 -22.75
CA LYS A 74 28.84 -13.29 -22.99
C LYS A 74 27.74 -13.69 -22.01
N ARG A 75 27.82 -13.20 -20.77
CA ARG A 75 26.83 -13.45 -19.71
C ARG A 75 25.50 -12.74 -19.96
N GLU A 76 25.53 -11.53 -20.54
CA GLU A 76 24.33 -10.77 -20.91
C GLU A 76 23.61 -11.41 -22.09
N GLU A 77 24.36 -11.88 -23.10
CA GLU A 77 23.79 -12.60 -24.24
C GLU A 77 23.12 -13.92 -23.80
N VAL A 78 23.71 -14.64 -22.85
CA VAL A 78 23.10 -15.86 -22.28
C VAL A 78 21.85 -15.54 -21.47
N SER A 79 21.83 -14.46 -20.69
CA SER A 79 20.62 -14.05 -19.96
C SER A 79 19.49 -13.63 -20.90
N GLU A 80 19.80 -12.92 -21.98
CA GLU A 80 18.81 -12.49 -22.97
C GLU A 80 18.21 -13.70 -23.69
N LYS A 81 19.04 -14.67 -24.10
CA LYS A 81 18.56 -15.93 -24.66
C LYS A 81 17.66 -16.67 -23.69
N ARG A 82 18.00 -16.72 -22.40
CA ARG A 82 17.17 -17.38 -21.40
C ARG A 82 15.83 -16.67 -21.18
N ILE A 83 15.81 -15.34 -21.18
CA ILE A 83 14.57 -14.56 -21.10
C ILE A 83 13.72 -14.81 -22.34
N GLN A 84 14.33 -14.86 -23.53
CA GLN A 84 13.64 -15.14 -24.78
C GLN A 84 13.05 -16.57 -24.80
N GLU A 85 13.81 -17.57 -24.33
CA GLU A 85 13.33 -18.94 -24.19
C GLU A 85 12.14 -19.04 -23.22
N GLU A 86 12.20 -18.37 -22.05
CA GLU A 86 11.07 -18.32 -21.12
C GLU A 86 9.87 -17.55 -21.69
N TYR A 87 10.11 -16.49 -22.47
CA TYR A 87 9.06 -15.76 -23.19
C TYR A 87 8.37 -16.63 -24.24
N GLU A 88 9.14 -17.40 -25.01
CA GLU A 88 8.60 -18.33 -26.00
C GLU A 88 7.83 -19.49 -25.35
N LYS A 89 8.24 -19.93 -24.15
CA LYS A 89 7.52 -20.96 -23.37
C LYS A 89 6.16 -20.49 -22.84
N LEU A 90 5.96 -19.20 -22.60
CA LEU A 90 4.69 -18.65 -22.11
C LEU A 90 3.53 -18.87 -23.10
N GLY A 91 3.81 -18.93 -24.40
CA GLY A 91 2.81 -19.17 -25.43
C GLY A 91 1.85 -17.99 -25.64
N ALA A 92 0.72 -18.25 -26.31
CA ALA A 92 -0.30 -17.24 -26.58
C ALA A 92 -1.19 -17.00 -25.35
N ILE A 93 -1.69 -15.76 -25.19
CA ILE A 93 -2.52 -15.36 -24.04
C ILE A 93 -3.72 -16.30 -23.87
N SER A 94 -3.83 -16.88 -22.68
CA SER A 94 -4.89 -17.84 -22.40
C SER A 94 -6.23 -17.14 -22.16
N TYR A 95 -7.35 -17.85 -22.32
CA TYR A 95 -8.67 -17.30 -22.02
C TYR A 95 -8.81 -16.84 -20.56
N PRO A 96 -8.38 -17.62 -19.54
CA PRO A 96 -8.36 -17.16 -18.16
C PRO A 96 -7.54 -15.89 -17.93
N GLU A 97 -6.38 -15.75 -18.58
CA GLU A 97 -5.56 -14.53 -18.49
C GLU A 97 -6.30 -13.31 -19.07
N MET A 98 -6.95 -13.47 -20.22
CA MET A 98 -7.72 -12.41 -20.86
C MET A 98 -8.90 -11.95 -19.99
N VAL A 99 -9.66 -12.90 -19.42
CA VAL A 99 -10.78 -12.58 -18.53
C VAL A 99 -10.27 -11.91 -17.25
N THR A 100 -9.23 -12.43 -16.63
CA THR A 100 -8.62 -11.84 -15.43
C THR A 100 -8.10 -10.42 -15.72
N GLY A 101 -7.46 -10.21 -16.87
CA GLY A 101 -7.00 -8.89 -17.32
C GLY A 101 -8.15 -7.90 -17.53
N PHE A 102 -9.27 -8.34 -18.10
CA PHE A 102 -10.47 -7.52 -18.22
C PHE A 102 -11.02 -7.11 -16.85
N PHE A 103 -11.18 -8.06 -15.93
CA PHE A 103 -11.67 -7.78 -14.57
C PHE A 103 -10.72 -6.86 -13.80
N PHE A 104 -9.40 -6.99 -13.98
CA PHE A 104 -8.41 -6.11 -13.37
C PHE A 104 -8.52 -4.66 -13.88
N ILE A 105 -8.66 -4.48 -15.19
CA ILE A 105 -8.88 -3.15 -15.79
C ILE A 105 -10.20 -2.56 -15.30
N LEU A 106 -11.28 -3.35 -15.33
CA LEU A 106 -12.60 -2.95 -14.86
C LEU A 106 -12.57 -2.51 -13.38
N MET A 107 -11.88 -3.27 -12.52
CA MET A 107 -11.69 -2.96 -11.10
C MET A 107 -10.98 -1.62 -10.92
N THR A 108 -9.91 -1.40 -11.67
CA THR A 108 -9.12 -0.16 -11.62
C THR A 108 -9.97 1.04 -12.06
N VAL A 109 -10.70 0.91 -13.16
CA VAL A 109 -11.63 1.96 -13.63
C VAL A 109 -12.70 2.25 -12.58
N LEU A 110 -13.30 1.23 -11.97
CA LEU A 110 -14.32 1.41 -10.95
C LEU A 110 -13.79 2.12 -9.69
N TRP A 111 -12.57 1.82 -9.22
CA TRP A 111 -11.99 2.58 -8.10
C TRP A 111 -11.74 4.04 -8.44
N PHE A 112 -11.15 4.34 -9.60
CA PHE A 112 -10.88 5.73 -10.00
C PHE A 112 -12.16 6.53 -10.28
N THR A 113 -13.22 5.88 -10.75
CA THR A 113 -14.50 6.54 -11.08
C THR A 113 -15.50 6.59 -9.92
N ARG A 114 -15.15 6.04 -8.74
CA ARG A 114 -16.02 6.05 -7.54
C ARG A 114 -16.32 7.47 -7.09
N GLU A 115 -15.29 8.19 -6.70
CA GLU A 115 -15.34 9.57 -6.23
C GLU A 115 -14.11 10.34 -6.77
N PRO A 116 -14.13 10.65 -8.08
CA PRO A 116 -12.99 11.29 -8.73
C PRO A 116 -12.76 12.75 -8.27
N GLY A 117 -13.69 13.34 -7.51
CA GLY A 117 -13.57 14.68 -6.92
C GLY A 117 -13.85 15.85 -7.88
N PHE A 118 -13.67 15.66 -9.20
CA PHE A 118 -13.96 16.69 -10.21
C PHE A 118 -15.33 16.53 -10.89
N VAL A 119 -15.91 15.32 -10.87
CA VAL A 119 -17.28 15.01 -11.29
C VAL A 119 -17.96 14.16 -10.23
N PRO A 120 -19.30 14.21 -10.12
CA PRO A 120 -20.02 13.22 -9.34
C PRO A 120 -19.72 11.85 -9.95
N GLY A 121 -18.97 11.01 -9.21
CA GLY A 121 -18.60 9.68 -9.68
C GLY A 121 -19.81 8.74 -9.67
N TRP A 122 -19.59 7.46 -10.00
CA TRP A 122 -20.70 6.50 -10.03
C TRP A 122 -21.35 6.30 -8.66
N ASP A 123 -20.65 6.69 -7.59
CA ASP A 123 -21.18 6.75 -6.24
C ASP A 123 -22.51 7.56 -6.16
N SER A 124 -22.59 8.66 -6.90
CA SER A 124 -23.75 9.56 -6.90
C SER A 124 -25.04 8.95 -7.43
N PHE A 125 -24.98 7.85 -8.18
CA PHE A 125 -26.16 7.18 -8.73
C PHE A 125 -26.93 6.36 -7.71
N PHE A 126 -26.31 6.03 -6.59
CA PHE A 126 -26.98 5.37 -5.48
C PHE A 126 -27.36 6.46 -4.46
N GLU A 127 -28.41 6.27 -3.64
CA GLU A 127 -28.89 7.29 -2.68
C GLU A 127 -28.43 7.06 -1.22
N LYS A 128 -28.12 5.80 -0.84
CA LYS A 128 -27.68 5.45 0.54
C LYS A 128 -26.16 5.55 0.74
N LYS A 129 -25.69 6.49 1.56
CA LYS A 129 -24.28 6.85 1.80
C LYS A 129 -23.38 5.84 2.55
N GLY A 130 -23.83 4.60 2.80
CA GLY A 130 -23.07 3.65 3.65
C GLY A 130 -22.51 2.40 2.96
N TYR A 131 -23.02 2.04 1.79
CA TYR A 131 -22.66 0.77 1.13
C TYR A 131 -21.59 0.90 0.03
N ARG A 132 -21.09 2.12 -0.20
CA ARG A 132 -20.18 2.43 -1.30
C ARG A 132 -18.76 2.54 -0.79
N THR A 133 -18.06 1.43 -0.77
CA THR A 133 -16.63 1.41 -0.45
C THR A 133 -15.86 0.77 -1.58
N ASP A 134 -14.56 1.06 -1.64
CA ASP A 134 -13.62 0.38 -2.53
C ASP A 134 -13.62 -1.15 -2.30
N ALA A 135 -14.00 -1.59 -1.09
CA ALA A 135 -14.17 -2.99 -0.73
C ALA A 135 -15.39 -3.63 -1.40
N THR A 136 -16.53 -2.95 -1.51
CA THR A 136 -17.73 -3.48 -2.17
C THR A 136 -17.46 -3.88 -3.63
N VAL A 137 -16.74 -3.01 -4.37
CA VAL A 137 -16.31 -3.30 -5.76
C VAL A 137 -15.43 -4.54 -5.81
N SER A 138 -14.48 -4.64 -4.87
CA SER A 138 -13.53 -5.75 -4.80
C SER A 138 -14.21 -7.09 -4.52
N VAL A 139 -15.14 -7.12 -3.56
CA VAL A 139 -15.90 -8.32 -3.20
C VAL A 139 -16.83 -8.75 -4.34
N PHE A 140 -17.50 -7.79 -4.99
CA PHE A 140 -18.40 -8.07 -6.11
C PHE A 140 -17.67 -8.67 -7.31
N LEU A 141 -16.58 -8.03 -7.77
CA LEU A 141 -15.79 -8.54 -8.89
C LEU A 141 -15.08 -9.85 -8.55
N GLY A 142 -14.57 -9.98 -7.31
CA GLY A 142 -13.97 -11.23 -6.83
C GLY A 142 -14.97 -12.38 -6.83
N PHE A 143 -16.21 -12.13 -6.37
CA PHE A 143 -17.29 -13.11 -6.41
C PHE A 143 -17.65 -13.54 -7.84
N LEU A 144 -17.65 -12.61 -8.80
CA LEU A 144 -17.88 -12.94 -10.21
C LEU A 144 -16.82 -13.89 -10.78
N LEU A 145 -15.55 -13.78 -10.34
CA LEU A 145 -14.48 -14.70 -10.77
C LEU A 145 -14.68 -16.14 -10.27
N PHE A 146 -15.45 -16.36 -9.21
CA PHE A 146 -15.88 -17.70 -8.78
C PHE A 146 -17.03 -18.28 -9.62
N LEU A 147 -17.80 -17.43 -10.30
CA LEU A 147 -18.92 -17.86 -11.14
C LEU A 147 -18.51 -18.12 -12.60
N ILE A 148 -17.47 -17.43 -13.08
CA ILE A 148 -17.06 -17.51 -14.47
C ILE A 148 -16.24 -18.78 -14.72
N PRO A 149 -16.60 -19.59 -15.74
CA PRO A 149 -15.86 -20.78 -16.10
C PRO A 149 -14.48 -20.45 -16.68
N ALA A 150 -13.45 -21.23 -16.31
CA ALA A 150 -12.10 -21.11 -16.84
C ALA A 150 -11.97 -21.60 -18.30
N LYS A 151 -12.92 -22.42 -18.77
CA LYS A 151 -13.02 -22.83 -20.18
C LYS A 151 -14.03 -21.95 -20.91
N LYS A 152 -13.73 -21.61 -22.18
CA LYS A 152 -14.66 -20.86 -23.04
C LYS A 152 -16.00 -21.60 -23.08
N PRO A 153 -17.13 -20.97 -22.71
CA PRO A 153 -18.42 -21.59 -22.90
C PRO A 153 -18.68 -21.67 -24.41
N CYS A 154 -18.56 -22.87 -24.98
CA CYS A 154 -18.85 -23.11 -26.39
C CYS A 154 -20.37 -22.99 -26.63
N PHE A 155 -20.87 -21.76 -26.76
CA PHE A 155 -22.18 -21.48 -27.33
C PHE A 155 -22.10 -21.55 -28.86
N GLY A 156 -22.10 -22.77 -29.41
CA GLY A 156 -22.29 -23.00 -30.84
C GLY A 156 -21.37 -24.03 -31.48
N LYS A 157 -21.99 -25.09 -32.03
CA LYS A 157 -21.44 -26.23 -32.78
C LYS A 157 -20.58 -27.22 -31.98
N LYS A 158 -21.26 -28.21 -31.37
CA LYS A 158 -20.73 -29.58 -31.30
C LYS A 158 -20.49 -30.05 -32.74
N SER A 159 -19.24 -30.03 -33.18
CA SER A 159 -18.83 -30.82 -34.34
C SER A 159 -18.47 -32.20 -33.85
N ASP A 160 -19.12 -33.16 -34.48
CA ASP A 160 -19.10 -34.61 -34.32
C ASP A 160 -17.74 -35.22 -33.94
N GLY A 161 -17.74 -36.15 -32.98
CA GLY A 161 -16.77 -37.26 -32.96
C GLY A 161 -15.70 -37.34 -31.86
N GLN A 162 -15.65 -36.49 -30.83
CA GLN A 162 -14.77 -36.73 -29.68
C GLN A 162 -15.59 -36.92 -28.40
N ASN A 163 -15.49 -38.14 -27.85
CA ASN A 163 -15.91 -38.51 -26.50
C ASN A 163 -15.06 -37.73 -25.48
N GLU A 164 -15.27 -36.43 -25.35
CA GLU A 164 -14.94 -35.74 -24.11
C GLU A 164 -16.08 -36.07 -23.15
N GLU A 165 -15.78 -36.86 -22.11
CA GLU A 165 -16.67 -36.98 -20.96
C GLU A 165 -17.13 -35.57 -20.56
N PRO A 166 -18.42 -35.36 -20.24
CA PRO A 166 -18.87 -34.08 -19.73
C PRO A 166 -18.17 -33.89 -18.39
N SER A 167 -17.01 -33.23 -18.37
CA SER A 167 -16.32 -32.89 -17.13
C SER A 167 -17.32 -32.13 -16.27
N LEU A 168 -17.81 -32.82 -15.25
CA LEU A 168 -18.95 -32.49 -14.39
C LEU A 168 -18.60 -31.38 -13.38
N GLY A 169 -17.89 -30.36 -13.86
CA GLY A 169 -17.39 -29.27 -13.07
C GLY A 169 -16.63 -28.37 -14.00
N THR A 170 -17.29 -27.35 -14.54
CA THR A 170 -16.53 -26.29 -15.19
C THR A 170 -15.75 -25.59 -14.10
N GLU A 171 -14.44 -25.88 -14.03
CA GLU A 171 -13.60 -25.26 -13.01
C GLU A 171 -13.70 -23.74 -13.15
N PRO A 172 -14.05 -23.02 -12.07
CA PRO A 172 -14.11 -21.57 -12.11
C PRO A 172 -12.70 -20.99 -12.28
N ILE A 173 -12.60 -19.73 -12.69
CA ILE A 173 -11.31 -19.05 -12.83
C ILE A 173 -10.54 -19.05 -11.50
N ILE A 174 -11.25 -18.86 -10.39
CA ILE A 174 -10.68 -18.96 -9.04
C ILE A 174 -11.41 -20.06 -8.28
N THR A 175 -10.65 -21.03 -7.75
CA THR A 175 -11.20 -22.03 -6.83
C THR A 175 -11.12 -21.55 -5.39
N TRP A 176 -12.03 -22.03 -4.53
CA TRP A 176 -11.99 -21.69 -3.09
C TRP A 176 -10.68 -22.12 -2.43
N LYS A 177 -10.11 -23.26 -2.86
CA LYS A 177 -8.83 -23.75 -2.34
C LYS A 177 -7.69 -22.79 -2.66
N ASP A 178 -7.65 -22.28 -3.89
CA ASP A 178 -6.63 -21.30 -4.32
C ASP A 178 -6.81 -19.98 -3.57
N PHE A 179 -8.05 -19.51 -3.44
CA PHE A 179 -8.36 -18.30 -2.67
C PHE A 179 -7.92 -18.44 -1.21
N GLN A 180 -8.30 -19.52 -0.53
CA GLN A 180 -7.96 -19.76 0.88
C GLN A 180 -6.44 -19.80 1.09
N LYS A 181 -5.69 -20.38 0.15
CA LYS A 181 -4.22 -20.47 0.20
C LYS A 181 -3.53 -19.12 0.00
N THR A 182 -4.12 -18.24 -0.80
CA THR A 182 -3.51 -16.96 -1.20
C THR A 182 -3.97 -15.79 -0.33
N MET A 183 -5.11 -15.94 0.36
CA MET A 183 -5.68 -14.91 1.23
C MET A 183 -4.83 -14.69 2.49
N PRO A 184 -4.36 -13.46 2.78
CA PRO A 184 -3.54 -13.17 3.95
C PRO A 184 -4.41 -12.98 5.20
N TRP A 185 -4.88 -14.08 5.79
CA TRP A 185 -5.72 -14.09 7.01
C TRP A 185 -5.09 -13.35 8.20
N GLU A 186 -3.76 -13.33 8.27
CA GLU A 186 -3.00 -12.61 9.28
C GLU A 186 -3.33 -11.12 9.30
N ILE A 187 -3.51 -10.48 8.13
CA ILE A 187 -3.84 -9.06 8.04
C ILE A 187 -5.25 -8.81 8.59
N VAL A 188 -6.21 -9.68 8.28
CA VAL A 188 -7.59 -9.57 8.77
C VAL A 188 -7.64 -9.63 10.30
N ILE A 189 -6.93 -10.60 10.89
CA ILE A 189 -6.83 -10.74 12.34
C ILE A 189 -6.11 -9.54 12.96
N LEU A 190 -5.04 -9.06 12.33
CA LEU A 190 -4.24 -7.94 12.84
C LEU A 190 -5.00 -6.61 12.82
N VAL A 191 -5.74 -6.33 11.76
CA VAL A 191 -6.64 -5.16 11.66
C VAL A 191 -7.68 -5.21 12.78
N GLY A 192 -8.35 -6.35 12.96
CA GLY A 192 -9.31 -6.54 14.04
C GLY A 192 -8.69 -6.38 15.44
N GLY A 193 -7.48 -6.92 15.63
CA GLY A 193 -6.68 -6.71 16.85
C GLY A 193 -6.31 -5.24 17.07
N GLY A 194 -6.03 -4.49 16.00
CA GLY A 194 -5.81 -3.05 16.04
C GLY A 194 -7.01 -2.26 16.53
N TYR A 195 -8.22 -2.65 16.13
CA TYR A 195 -9.46 -2.03 16.63
C TYR A 195 -9.68 -2.33 18.11
N ALA A 196 -9.45 -3.58 18.51
CA ALA A 196 -9.50 -3.96 19.92
C ALA A 196 -8.48 -3.16 20.76
N LEU A 197 -7.25 -2.99 20.26
CA LEU A 197 -6.19 -2.22 20.93
C LEU A 197 -6.54 -0.73 21.00
N ALA A 198 -7.06 -0.14 19.92
CA ALA A 198 -7.48 1.25 19.88
C ALA A 198 -8.62 1.53 20.87
N SER A 199 -9.65 0.69 20.84
CA SER A 199 -10.78 0.76 21.77
C SER A 199 -10.31 0.55 23.21
N GLY A 200 -9.41 -0.40 23.45
CA GLY A 200 -8.83 -0.68 24.76
C GLY A 200 -7.96 0.48 25.29
N SER A 201 -7.20 1.14 24.42
CA SER A 201 -6.39 2.33 24.76
C SER A 201 -7.27 3.53 25.12
N LYS A 202 -8.43 3.67 24.46
CA LYS A 202 -9.44 4.70 24.79
C LYS A 202 -10.14 4.39 26.10
N SER A 203 -10.61 3.16 26.29
CA SER A 203 -11.35 2.77 27.50
C SER A 203 -10.48 2.70 28.77
N SER A 204 -9.20 2.34 28.64
CA SER A 204 -8.25 2.31 29.77
C SER A 204 -7.74 3.69 30.19
N GLY A 205 -8.02 4.75 29.41
CA GLY A 205 -7.46 6.08 29.64
C GLY A 205 -5.97 6.22 29.27
N LEU A 206 -5.37 5.18 28.68
CA LEU A 206 -3.97 5.22 28.21
C LEU A 206 -3.78 6.33 27.16
N SER A 207 -4.72 6.46 26.23
CA SER A 207 -4.75 7.54 25.23
C SER A 207 -4.65 8.93 25.88
N THR A 208 -5.45 9.21 26.91
CA THR A 208 -5.44 10.46 27.67
C THR A 208 -4.12 10.65 28.42
N TRP A 209 -3.59 9.59 29.05
CA TRP A 209 -2.30 9.65 29.76
C TRP A 209 -1.14 9.97 28.82
N ILE A 210 -1.06 9.31 27.66
CA ILE A 210 -0.07 9.61 26.62
C ILE A 210 -0.24 11.04 26.12
N GLY A 211 -1.48 11.47 25.87
CA GLY A 211 -1.79 12.84 25.46
C GLY A 211 -1.23 13.88 26.44
N HIS A 212 -1.41 13.66 27.75
CA HIS A 212 -0.85 14.55 28.77
C HIS A 212 0.67 14.63 28.76
N GLN A 213 1.37 13.52 28.55
CA GLN A 213 2.84 13.54 28.43
C GLN A 213 3.29 14.30 27.17
N MET A 214 2.50 14.22 26.11
CA MET A 214 2.78 14.88 24.84
C MET A 214 2.42 16.37 24.84
N LEU A 215 1.71 16.90 25.85
CA LEU A 215 1.54 18.35 26.03
C LEU A 215 2.89 19.07 26.15
N SER A 216 3.94 18.40 26.64
CA SER A 216 5.29 18.96 26.64
C SER A 216 5.82 19.26 25.22
N LEU A 217 5.30 18.57 24.20
CA LEU A 217 5.61 18.79 22.79
C LEU A 217 4.70 19.85 22.14
N SER A 218 3.70 20.41 22.83
CA SER A 218 2.79 21.40 22.25
C SER A 218 3.47 22.72 21.86
N GLY A 219 4.69 22.96 22.34
CA GLY A 219 5.53 24.09 21.91
C GLY A 219 6.25 23.86 20.58
N LEU A 220 6.24 22.64 20.03
CA LEU A 220 6.86 22.33 18.75
C LEU A 220 5.89 22.59 17.59
N PRO A 221 6.40 23.03 16.43
CA PRO A 221 5.57 23.16 15.24
C PRO A 221 5.11 21.77 14.74
N PRO A 222 3.92 21.66 14.12
CA PRO A 222 3.35 20.36 13.69
C PRO A 222 4.30 19.50 12.84
N TRP A 223 5.05 20.12 11.91
CA TRP A 223 6.01 19.41 11.07
C TRP A 223 7.12 18.71 11.87
N ALA A 224 7.54 19.29 13.00
CA ALA A 224 8.59 18.73 13.83
C ALA A 224 8.09 17.51 14.61
N VAL A 225 6.83 17.56 15.08
CA VAL A 225 6.16 16.43 15.74
C VAL A 225 6.04 15.26 14.77
N THR A 226 5.57 15.51 13.54
CA THR A 226 5.47 14.49 12.49
C THR A 226 6.83 13.91 12.13
N LEU A 227 7.87 14.75 12.01
CA LEU A 227 9.23 14.30 11.74
C LEU A 227 9.75 13.35 12.83
N LEU A 228 9.59 13.72 14.10
CA LEU A 228 9.98 12.88 15.24
C LEU A 228 9.23 11.54 15.24
N ALA A 229 7.92 11.56 14.99
CA ALA A 229 7.12 10.34 14.88
C ALA A 229 7.61 9.44 13.74
N CYS A 230 7.88 10.02 12.57
CA CYS A 230 8.39 9.27 11.41
C CYS A 230 9.77 8.66 11.68
N ILE A 231 10.68 9.38 12.33
CA ILE A 231 12.01 8.87 12.70
C ILE A 231 11.87 7.69 13.68
N LEU A 232 11.08 7.86 14.74
CA LEU A 232 10.87 6.83 15.75
C LEU A 232 10.33 5.54 15.11
N VAL A 233 9.28 5.69 14.31
CA VAL A 233 8.63 4.54 13.68
C VAL A 233 9.52 3.89 12.60
N SER A 234 10.29 4.68 11.85
CA SER A 234 11.27 4.17 10.87
C SER A 234 12.35 3.30 11.51
N ILE A 235 12.73 3.58 12.76
CA ILE A 235 13.68 2.74 13.50
C ILE A 235 13.00 1.46 13.97
N VAL A 236 11.79 1.55 14.53
CA VAL A 236 11.08 0.38 15.06
C VAL A 236 10.72 -0.62 13.97
N THR A 237 10.31 -0.14 12.79
CA THR A 237 9.89 -0.99 11.67
C THR A 237 11.03 -1.83 11.05
N GLU A 238 12.29 -1.54 11.37
CA GLU A 238 13.42 -2.37 10.92
C GLU A 238 13.56 -3.65 11.74
N PHE A 239 13.02 -3.65 12.96
CA PHE A 239 13.05 -4.80 13.88
C PHE A 239 11.70 -5.52 13.97
N VAL A 240 10.61 -4.83 13.64
CA VAL A 240 9.23 -5.29 13.77
C VAL A 240 8.56 -5.28 12.41
N SER A 241 7.75 -6.30 12.10
CA SER A 241 7.06 -6.37 10.81
C SER A 241 6.19 -5.14 10.55
N ASN A 242 6.18 -4.68 9.30
CA ASN A 242 5.45 -3.48 8.89
C ASN A 242 3.98 -3.46 9.35
N PRO A 243 3.20 -4.57 9.21
CA PRO A 243 1.82 -4.63 9.70
C PRO A 243 1.69 -4.48 11.22
N ALA A 244 2.60 -5.07 11.99
CA ALA A 244 2.56 -5.01 13.45
C ALA A 244 2.89 -3.58 13.94
N THR A 245 3.90 -2.96 13.34
CA THR A 245 4.30 -1.58 13.65
C THR A 245 3.15 -0.59 13.43
N ILE A 246 2.50 -0.62 12.26
CA ILE A 246 1.40 0.31 11.96
C ILE A 246 0.23 0.13 12.94
N THR A 247 -0.09 -1.12 13.32
CA THR A 247 -1.21 -1.44 14.21
C THR A 247 -1.00 -0.91 15.63
N ILE A 248 0.24 -0.91 16.11
CA ILE A 248 0.61 -0.39 17.43
C ILE A 248 0.63 1.14 17.44
N PHE A 249 1.22 1.76 16.41
CA PHE A 249 1.47 3.21 16.42
C PHE A 249 0.27 4.05 15.97
N LEU A 250 -0.60 3.56 15.08
CA LEU A 250 -1.75 4.35 14.59
C LEU A 250 -2.64 4.88 15.73
N PRO A 251 -3.12 4.07 16.70
CA PRO A 251 -4.00 4.57 17.75
C PRO A 251 -3.33 5.64 18.63
N ILE A 252 -2.02 5.47 18.87
CA ILE A 252 -1.20 6.39 19.66
C ILE A 252 -1.07 7.73 18.92
N LEU A 253 -0.80 7.70 17.62
CA LEU A 253 -0.64 8.89 16.78
C LEU A 253 -1.96 9.62 16.50
N CYS A 254 -3.09 8.90 16.43
CA CYS A 254 -4.43 9.49 16.41
C CYS A 254 -4.67 10.30 17.69
N SER A 255 -4.48 9.66 18.85
CA SER A 255 -4.64 10.30 20.16
C SER A 255 -3.72 11.51 20.34
N LEU A 256 -2.49 11.41 19.84
CA LEU A 256 -1.52 12.50 19.82
C LEU A 256 -2.02 13.68 18.97
N SER A 257 -2.47 13.41 17.76
CA SER A 257 -2.93 14.45 16.83
C SER A 257 -4.16 15.17 17.36
N GLU A 258 -5.10 14.43 17.96
CA GLU A 258 -6.28 14.99 18.64
C GLU A 258 -5.89 15.90 19.82
N THR A 259 -4.95 15.45 20.66
CA THR A 259 -4.51 16.22 21.84
C THR A 259 -3.77 17.50 21.45
N LEU A 260 -2.96 17.45 20.40
CA LEU A 260 -2.21 18.62 19.90
C LEU A 260 -3.02 19.50 18.96
N HIS A 261 -4.29 19.17 18.70
CA HIS A 261 -5.13 19.85 17.71
C HIS A 261 -4.49 19.96 16.31
N ILE A 262 -3.76 18.91 15.91
CA ILE A 262 -3.18 18.77 14.57
C ILE A 262 -4.09 17.85 13.75
N ASN A 263 -4.28 18.14 12.46
CA ASN A 263 -5.04 17.25 11.58
C ASN A 263 -4.42 15.83 11.61
N PRO A 264 -5.16 14.77 12.01
CA PRO A 264 -4.60 13.42 12.12
C PRO A 264 -3.94 12.91 10.84
N LEU A 265 -4.48 13.27 9.66
CA LEU A 265 -3.90 12.87 8.37
C LEU A 265 -2.50 13.42 8.15
N TYR A 266 -2.18 14.59 8.73
CA TYR A 266 -0.86 15.21 8.64
C TYR A 266 0.23 14.35 9.31
N THR A 267 -0.12 13.55 10.32
CA THR A 267 0.82 12.66 11.02
C THR A 267 0.72 11.22 10.52
N LEU A 268 -0.49 10.72 10.34
CA LEU A 268 -0.73 9.29 10.05
C LEU A 268 -0.27 8.89 8.64
N ILE A 269 -0.48 9.74 7.62
CA ILE A 269 -0.07 9.43 6.25
C ILE A 269 1.46 9.31 6.15
N PRO A 270 2.26 10.32 6.60
CA PRO A 270 3.72 10.22 6.57
C PRO A 270 4.28 9.01 7.30
N VAL A 271 3.76 8.72 8.50
CA VAL A 271 4.22 7.57 9.29
C VAL A 271 3.92 6.26 8.57
N THR A 272 2.73 6.11 7.99
CA THR A 272 2.35 4.91 7.24
C THR A 272 3.30 4.64 6.06
N MET A 273 3.69 5.71 5.35
CA MET A 273 4.68 5.60 4.28
C MET A 273 6.07 5.24 4.80
N CYS A 274 6.51 5.85 5.91
CA CYS A 274 7.80 5.57 6.52
C CYS A 274 7.95 4.12 6.99
N ILE A 275 6.90 3.52 7.55
CA ILE A 275 6.88 2.09 7.91
C ILE A 275 7.15 1.22 6.67
N SER A 276 6.63 1.63 5.52
CA SER A 276 6.80 0.88 4.28
C SER A 276 8.20 1.01 3.69
N PHE A 277 9.03 1.94 4.19
CA PHE A 277 10.42 2.12 3.78
C PHE A 277 11.41 1.24 4.56
N ALA A 278 10.98 0.21 5.29
CA ALA A 278 11.89 -0.68 6.03
C ALA A 278 12.81 -1.52 5.10
N VAL A 279 14.01 -1.01 4.80
CA VAL A 279 14.97 -1.60 3.86
C VAL A 279 16.39 -1.81 4.39
N MET A 280 16.65 -1.56 5.69
CA MET A 280 18.00 -1.73 6.25
C MET A 280 18.34 -3.18 6.55
N LEU A 281 17.38 -3.96 7.08
CA LEU A 281 17.63 -5.32 7.54
C LEU A 281 16.90 -6.40 6.71
N PRO A 282 17.53 -7.57 6.49
CA PRO A 282 16.96 -8.64 5.68
C PRO A 282 15.77 -9.33 6.35
N VAL A 283 15.68 -9.24 7.68
CA VAL A 283 14.65 -9.92 8.48
C VAL A 283 13.28 -9.22 8.37
N GLY A 284 13.25 -7.92 8.06
CA GLY A 284 12.03 -7.12 8.12
C GLY A 284 11.02 -7.38 7.00
N ASN A 285 11.49 -7.74 5.79
CA ASN A 285 10.63 -7.83 4.60
C ASN A 285 11.04 -8.97 3.64
N PRO A 286 10.10 -9.74 3.06
CA PRO A 286 10.43 -10.83 2.13
C PRO A 286 11.28 -10.43 0.92
N PRO A 287 11.05 -9.28 0.23
CA PRO A 287 11.92 -8.83 -0.85
C PRO A 287 13.38 -8.67 -0.43
N ASN A 288 13.61 -8.13 0.77
CA ASN A 288 14.95 -7.93 1.31
C ASN A 288 15.64 -9.27 1.62
N ALA A 289 14.89 -10.22 2.20
CA ALA A 289 15.39 -11.57 2.48
C ALA A 289 15.77 -12.32 1.20
N ILE A 290 14.98 -12.19 0.13
CA ILE A 290 15.26 -12.80 -1.18
C ILE A 290 16.58 -12.25 -1.74
N VAL A 291 16.73 -10.92 -1.80
CA VAL A 291 17.97 -10.30 -2.31
C VAL A 291 19.16 -10.67 -1.44
N PHE A 292 19.02 -10.72 -0.12
CA PHE A 292 20.09 -11.14 0.78
C PHE A 292 20.52 -12.60 0.54
N SER A 293 19.56 -13.51 0.34
CA SER A 293 19.83 -14.92 0.12
C SER A 293 20.48 -15.22 -1.22
N TYR A 294 20.13 -14.49 -2.28
CA TYR A 294 20.64 -14.72 -3.64
C TYR A 294 21.82 -13.81 -4.03
N GLY A 295 21.91 -12.62 -3.44
CA GLY A 295 22.83 -11.56 -3.85
C GLY A 295 24.22 -11.61 -3.20
N HIS A 296 24.48 -12.55 -2.29
CA HIS A 296 25.70 -12.61 -1.48
C HIS A 296 26.04 -11.25 -0.80
N CYS A 297 25.02 -10.45 -0.49
CA CYS A 297 25.20 -9.14 0.11
C CYS A 297 25.63 -9.27 1.57
N GLN A 298 26.59 -8.45 2.02
CA GLN A 298 26.90 -8.36 3.44
C GLN A 298 25.84 -7.50 4.15
N ILE A 299 25.56 -7.80 5.42
CA ILE A 299 24.61 -7.04 6.25
C ILE A 299 25.02 -5.55 6.29
N LYS A 300 26.32 -5.26 6.34
CA LYS A 300 26.85 -3.88 6.37
C LYS A 300 26.48 -3.09 5.10
N ASP A 301 26.56 -3.72 3.94
CA ASP A 301 26.25 -3.07 2.65
C ASP A 301 24.75 -2.77 2.55
N MET A 302 23.93 -3.71 3.02
CA MET A 302 22.49 -3.56 3.05
C MET A 302 22.04 -2.47 4.02
N VAL A 303 22.62 -2.42 5.23
CA VAL A 303 22.32 -1.36 6.21
C VAL A 303 22.72 0.01 5.68
N LYS A 304 23.91 0.14 5.05
CA LYS A 304 24.37 1.41 4.48
C LYS A 304 23.48 1.88 3.33
N ALA A 305 23.09 0.97 2.45
CA ALA A 305 22.18 1.26 1.35
C ALA A 305 20.79 1.64 1.87
N GLY A 306 20.24 0.85 2.79
CA GLY A 306 18.92 1.04 3.36
C GLY A 306 18.81 2.34 4.17
N LEU A 307 19.81 2.68 4.98
CA LEU A 307 19.81 3.94 5.74
C LEU A 307 19.67 5.16 4.82
N GLY A 308 20.36 5.18 3.69
CA GLY A 308 20.20 6.25 2.71
C GLY A 308 18.79 6.31 2.14
N VAL A 309 18.22 5.16 1.75
CA VAL A 309 16.84 5.09 1.22
C VAL A 309 15.82 5.54 2.26
N ASN A 310 15.96 5.16 3.54
CA ASN A 310 15.05 5.59 4.61
C ASN A 310 15.11 7.11 4.82
N VAL A 311 16.32 7.69 4.83
CA VAL A 311 16.52 9.14 4.98
C VAL A 311 15.94 9.88 3.77
N ILE A 312 16.21 9.40 2.56
CA ILE A 312 15.65 9.95 1.32
C ILE A 312 14.11 9.88 1.33
N GLY A 313 13.55 8.74 1.72
CA GLY A 313 12.11 8.54 1.84
C GLY A 313 11.46 9.45 2.87
N LEU A 314 12.08 9.59 4.04
CA LEU A 314 11.63 10.51 5.08
C LEU A 314 11.58 11.95 4.56
N VAL A 315 12.64 12.42 3.90
CA VAL A 315 12.69 13.78 3.35
C VAL A 315 11.63 13.98 2.27
N ILE A 316 11.49 13.03 1.34
CA ILE A 316 10.50 13.14 0.25
C ILE A 316 9.08 13.16 0.80
N VAL A 317 8.76 12.29 1.76
CA VAL A 317 7.42 12.25 2.38
C VAL A 317 7.14 13.52 3.18
N MET A 318 8.12 14.04 3.90
CA MET A 318 7.97 15.32 4.62
C MET A 318 7.77 16.50 3.67
N VAL A 319 8.46 16.54 2.54
CA VAL A 319 8.23 17.56 1.51
C VAL A 319 6.84 17.37 0.90
N ALA A 320 6.45 16.14 0.57
CA ALA A 320 5.16 15.84 -0.04
C ALA A 320 3.98 16.27 0.84
N ILE A 321 4.00 15.92 2.14
CA ILE A 321 2.91 16.25 3.06
C ILE A 321 2.79 17.77 3.28
N ASN A 322 3.91 18.50 3.30
CA ASN A 322 3.95 19.95 3.49
C ASN A 322 3.71 20.77 2.20
N THR A 323 3.68 20.13 1.04
CA THR A 323 3.47 20.81 -0.25
C THR A 323 2.10 20.45 -0.83
N TRP A 324 2.02 19.40 -1.64
CA TRP A 324 0.76 19.00 -2.27
C TRP A 324 -0.17 18.24 -1.33
N GLY A 325 0.34 17.64 -0.24
CA GLY A 325 -0.50 17.02 0.79
C GLY A 325 -1.44 18.02 1.46
N VAL A 326 -0.96 19.23 1.75
CA VAL A 326 -1.77 20.33 2.28
C VAL A 326 -2.92 20.67 1.34
N SER A 327 -2.64 20.84 0.04
CA SER A 327 -3.65 21.19 -0.95
C SER A 327 -4.67 20.07 -1.19
N LEU A 328 -4.27 18.80 -1.03
CA LEU A 328 -5.12 17.64 -1.33
C LEU A 328 -6.04 17.28 -0.16
N PHE A 329 -5.56 17.39 1.08
CA PHE A 329 -6.28 16.95 2.28
C PHE A 329 -6.71 18.11 3.20
N HIS A 330 -6.48 19.36 2.81
CA HIS A 330 -6.76 20.56 3.62
C HIS A 330 -6.16 20.46 5.04
N LEU A 331 -4.87 20.17 5.12
CA LEU A 331 -4.17 19.85 6.36
C LEU A 331 -3.92 21.06 7.28
N ASP A 332 -4.16 22.29 6.79
CA ASP A 332 -3.90 23.55 7.52
C ASP A 332 -4.86 23.79 8.69
N THR A 333 -6.03 23.16 8.67
CA THR A 333 -7.06 23.34 9.70
C THR A 333 -7.36 22.04 10.41
N PHE A 334 -7.58 22.12 11.71
CA PHE A 334 -8.09 20.99 12.48
C PHE A 334 -9.55 20.71 12.06
N PRO A 335 -9.84 19.55 11.45
CA PRO A 335 -11.13 19.32 10.85
C PRO A 335 -12.21 19.04 11.90
N ALA A 336 -13.46 19.42 11.59
CA ALA A 336 -14.58 19.22 12.50
C ALA A 336 -14.86 17.73 12.80
N TRP A 337 -14.56 16.82 11.86
CA TRP A 337 -14.70 15.38 12.04
C TRP A 337 -13.68 14.77 12.99
N ALA A 338 -12.55 15.45 13.25
CA ALA A 338 -11.52 15.00 14.19
C ALA A 338 -11.77 15.51 15.61
N LYS A 339 -12.77 16.37 15.82
CA LYS A 339 -13.16 16.77 17.18
C LYS A 339 -13.72 15.54 17.87
N VAL A 340 -13.08 15.16 18.98
CA VAL A 340 -13.60 14.15 19.89
C VAL A 340 -15.02 14.55 20.23
N SER A 341 -16.01 13.82 19.72
CA SER A 341 -17.37 13.89 20.21
C SER A 341 -17.31 13.48 21.67
N ASN A 342 -17.45 14.45 22.57
CA ASN A 342 -17.74 14.16 23.95
C ASN A 342 -18.99 13.27 23.95
N ILE A 343 -18.82 12.02 24.40
CA ILE A 343 -19.89 11.01 24.49
C ILE A 343 -20.95 11.44 25.55
N THR A 344 -20.83 12.64 26.12
CA THR A 344 -21.75 13.20 27.11
C THR A 344 -23.03 13.82 26.53
N ASP A 345 -23.12 14.08 25.24
CA ASP A 345 -24.31 14.74 24.62
C ASP A 345 -25.29 13.77 23.94
N GLN A 346 -25.13 12.45 24.12
CA GLN A 346 -26.05 11.43 23.59
C GLN A 346 -26.70 10.56 24.69
N ALA A 347 -26.86 11.10 25.90
CA ALA A 347 -27.65 10.47 26.97
C ALA A 347 -29.08 11.01 26.99
#